data_AF-T1GGP5-F1
#
_entry.id   AF-T1GGP5-F1
#
_cell.length_a   1.000
_cell.length_b   1.000
_cell.length_c   1.000
_cell.angle_alpha   90.00
_cell.angle_beta   90.00
_cell.angle_gamma   90.00
#
_symmetry.space_group_name_H-M   'P 1'
#
loop_
_entity.id
_entity.type
_entity.pdbx_description
1 polymer ?
#
loop_
_entity_poly.entity_id
_entity_poly.type
_entity_poly.pdbx_seq_one_letter_code
_entity_poly.pdbx_strand_id
1 'polypeptide(L)'
;MTTEKIENIYKAVFPLVEKAGQILMEGFNSKKDFSLKSAFYDVVTKYDSEIENFLISEIRKLYPDHDFIAEESTGNSKTILSDKPTWIIDPIDGTSNFIKGMPHCCVSVGLAIGKKIVIGIVNNSVHGAIYSAVVGKGAFKNSEKITTSSVQKVSDACIGYEVSLLHVPSIAEKHLKRIQQISSRARMTLSYGSVVMSMCYVACGMLDAYTIEDMFPWDCAAASLIVSEAGGFIKHTNGGEYDIMNPHIVCAGSETLGKDILDLIKNADNNLCSVIKAQKLYLHYAIHSKTKNCLVVGKKQTRKMSITSDLEFEQYFKLIQNLILKCGSIMNEGFSSKQTKFKTKSAFYDIVSEYDKKIEDIIINGISEEYPTHKFIGEEEQAESNIEALLTNEPTWIIDPIDGTTNFMKKIPQACISVGLAVNKQLVLGIVYNPMLNELFTAKKGHGAFLNGEQIHASRICDIKDCVLGYEISLIHDKRVRDKNVKRIYKLASNCTGTRCIGSAALSLCYVAMGRFDAYHIEDLKPWDIAAGAIILEEAGGLVTNSYGGELNIMKPNLIGSSTLELNQQL
;
A
#
# COMPACT_ATOMS: atom_id res chain seq x y z
N MET A 1 -24.99 -11.29 -28.49
CA MET A 1 -23.82 -11.81 -29.22
C MET A 1 -23.53 -13.21 -28.71
N THR A 2 -23.10 -14.16 -29.54
CA THR A 2 -22.76 -15.52 -29.08
C THR A 2 -21.44 -15.51 -28.31
N THR A 3 -21.23 -16.46 -27.40
CA THR A 3 -19.98 -16.59 -26.62
C THR A 3 -18.76 -16.74 -27.53
N GLU A 4 -18.87 -17.51 -28.62
CA GLU A 4 -17.80 -17.67 -29.62
C GLU A 4 -17.38 -16.33 -30.25
N LYS A 5 -18.35 -15.46 -30.58
CA LYS A 5 -18.05 -14.13 -31.13
C LYS A 5 -17.35 -13.24 -30.11
N ILE A 6 -17.72 -13.32 -28.83
CA ILE A 6 -17.06 -12.57 -27.74
C ILE A 6 -15.62 -13.07 -27.57
N GLU A 7 -15.39 -14.39 -27.59
CA GLU A 7 -14.04 -14.96 -27.52
C GLU A 7 -13.15 -14.54 -28.70
N ASN A 8 -13.70 -14.43 -29.90
CA ASN A 8 -12.95 -13.94 -31.06
C ASN A 8 -12.57 -12.47 -30.92
N ILE A 9 -13.46 -11.63 -30.34
CA ILE A 9 -13.11 -10.23 -30.00
C ILE A 9 -11.99 -10.20 -28.97
N TYR A 10 -12.10 -11.00 -27.90
CA TYR A 10 -11.07 -11.10 -26.88
C TYR A 10 -9.70 -11.44 -27.48
N LYS A 11 -9.62 -12.49 -28.32
CA LYS A 11 -8.37 -12.90 -28.99
C LYS A 11 -7.77 -11.81 -29.88
N ALA A 12 -8.60 -10.99 -30.52
CA ALA A 12 -8.14 -9.91 -31.37
C ALA A 12 -7.60 -8.71 -30.57
N VAL A 13 -8.20 -8.41 -29.41
CA VAL A 13 -7.85 -7.22 -28.60
C VAL A 13 -6.80 -7.50 -27.53
N PHE A 14 -6.68 -8.73 -27.03
CA PHE A 14 -5.69 -9.09 -26.01
C PHE A 14 -4.26 -8.67 -26.36
N PRO A 15 -3.73 -8.90 -27.59
CA PRO A 15 -2.39 -8.45 -27.96
C PRO A 15 -2.22 -6.93 -27.99
N LEU A 16 -3.31 -6.17 -28.20
CA LEU A 16 -3.29 -4.71 -28.13
C LEU A 16 -3.10 -4.26 -26.68
N VAL A 17 -3.76 -4.90 -25.72
CA VAL A 17 -3.61 -4.59 -24.29
C VAL A 17 -2.22 -5.01 -23.77
N GLU A 18 -1.65 -6.09 -24.29
CA GLU A 18 -0.24 -6.45 -24.03
C GLU A 18 0.71 -5.33 -24.47
N LYS A 19 0.53 -4.82 -25.70
CA LYS A 19 1.33 -3.72 -26.23
C LYS A 19 1.12 -2.40 -25.47
N ALA A 20 -0.10 -2.10 -25.03
CA ALA A 20 -0.37 -0.94 -24.17
C ALA A 20 0.40 -1.04 -22.83
N GLY A 21 0.50 -2.23 -22.25
CA GLY A 21 1.32 -2.45 -21.05
C GLY A 21 2.82 -2.26 -21.29
N GLN A 22 3.32 -2.53 -22.50
CA GLN A 22 4.71 -2.22 -22.86
C GLN A 22 4.95 -0.70 -22.85
N ILE A 23 4.02 0.09 -23.42
CA ILE A 23 4.07 1.57 -23.36
C ILE A 23 4.06 2.04 -21.90
N LEU A 24 3.21 1.45 -21.05
CA LEU A 24 3.20 1.72 -19.61
C LEU A 24 4.57 1.42 -18.99
N MET A 25 5.19 0.28 -19.30
CA MET A 25 6.48 -0.10 -18.72
C MET A 25 7.63 0.80 -19.20
N GLU A 26 7.62 1.22 -20.47
CA GLU A 26 8.55 2.22 -21.00
C GLU A 26 8.47 3.52 -20.19
N GLY A 27 7.23 3.99 -19.96
CA GLY A 27 7.00 5.16 -19.14
C GLY A 27 7.41 4.97 -17.68
N PHE A 28 7.16 3.79 -17.11
CA PHE A 28 7.49 3.46 -15.73
C PHE A 28 9.00 3.51 -15.47
N ASN A 29 9.83 3.14 -16.45
CA ASN A 29 11.29 3.17 -16.34
C ASN A 29 11.90 4.53 -16.73
N SER A 30 11.09 5.45 -17.26
CA SER A 30 11.53 6.79 -17.65
C SER A 30 11.36 7.81 -16.53
N LYS A 31 12.03 8.96 -16.66
CA LYS A 31 11.69 10.16 -15.87
C LYS A 31 10.29 10.63 -16.28
N LYS A 32 9.43 10.84 -15.29
CA LYS A 32 8.02 11.14 -15.51
C LYS A 32 7.77 12.62 -15.28
N ASP A 33 7.34 13.30 -16.34
CA ASP A 33 6.69 14.60 -16.21
C ASP A 33 5.18 14.38 -16.10
N PHE A 34 4.52 15.18 -15.27
CA PHE A 34 3.07 15.10 -15.06
C PHE A 34 2.45 16.49 -15.11
N SER A 35 1.14 16.52 -15.35
CA SER A 35 0.30 17.72 -15.31
C SER A 35 -0.87 17.49 -14.37
N LEU A 36 -1.44 18.58 -13.85
CA LEU A 36 -2.70 18.53 -13.11
C LEU A 36 -3.87 18.67 -14.09
N LYS A 37 -4.91 17.86 -13.91
CA LYS A 37 -6.20 17.98 -14.61
C LYS A 37 -7.04 19.07 -13.91
N SER A 38 -8.03 18.67 -13.11
CA SER A 38 -9.03 19.60 -12.54
C SER A 38 -8.75 20.03 -11.09
N ALA A 39 -7.94 19.26 -10.35
CA ALA A 39 -7.67 19.46 -8.94
C ALA A 39 -6.23 19.04 -8.57
N PHE A 40 -5.79 19.40 -7.36
CA PHE A 40 -4.42 19.11 -6.88
C PHE A 40 -4.11 17.61 -6.74
N TYR A 41 -5.13 16.78 -6.60
CA TYR A 41 -5.02 15.32 -6.48
C TYR A 41 -5.25 14.59 -7.80
N ASP A 42 -5.55 15.32 -8.88
CA ASP A 42 -5.99 14.80 -10.17
C ASP A 42 -4.87 14.99 -11.20
N VAL A 43 -4.06 13.94 -11.39
CA VAL A 43 -2.78 13.96 -12.12
C VAL A 43 -2.84 13.15 -13.40
N VAL A 44 -2.09 13.57 -14.42
CA VAL A 44 -1.98 12.89 -15.72
C VAL A 44 -0.57 12.98 -16.28
N THR A 45 -0.15 11.99 -17.05
CA THR A 45 1.12 12.01 -17.79
C THR A 45 0.87 11.91 -19.29
N LYS A 46 1.92 12.11 -20.10
CA LYS A 46 1.84 11.87 -21.54
C LYS A 46 1.50 10.41 -21.89
N TYR A 47 1.83 9.46 -21.02
CA TYR A 47 1.64 8.04 -21.27
C TYR A 47 0.18 7.63 -21.14
N ASP A 48 -0.59 8.28 -20.27
CA ASP A 48 -2.05 8.11 -20.17
C ASP A 48 -2.70 8.40 -21.54
N SER A 49 -2.38 9.57 -22.12
CA SER A 49 -2.85 9.95 -23.45
C SER A 49 -2.32 9.05 -24.57
N GLU A 50 -1.06 8.62 -24.51
CA GLU A 50 -0.46 7.76 -25.54
C GLU A 50 -1.12 6.37 -25.59
N ILE A 51 -1.31 5.74 -24.43
CA ILE A 51 -1.95 4.43 -24.30
C ILE A 51 -3.40 4.51 -24.76
N GLU A 52 -4.16 5.52 -24.32
CA GLU A 52 -5.56 5.68 -24.71
C GLU A 52 -5.71 5.85 -26.22
N ASN A 53 -4.93 6.75 -26.83
CA ASN A 53 -4.96 6.98 -28.27
C ASN A 53 -4.58 5.72 -29.06
N PHE A 54 -3.56 4.99 -28.61
CA PHE A 54 -3.16 3.72 -29.20
C PHE A 54 -4.31 2.70 -29.15
N LEU A 55 -4.89 2.44 -27.97
CA LEU A 55 -5.96 1.47 -27.80
C LEU A 55 -7.21 1.85 -28.63
N ILE A 56 -7.66 3.10 -28.54
CA ILE A 56 -8.85 3.55 -29.28
C ILE A 56 -8.62 3.42 -30.78
N SER A 57 -7.46 3.86 -31.30
CA SER A 57 -7.18 3.83 -32.73
C SER A 57 -7.09 2.40 -33.29
N GLU A 58 -6.42 1.48 -32.61
CA GLU A 58 -6.28 0.09 -33.06
C GLU A 58 -7.60 -0.69 -32.94
N ILE A 59 -8.32 -0.53 -31.82
CA ILE A 59 -9.62 -1.19 -31.63
C ILE A 59 -10.64 -0.69 -32.67
N ARG A 60 -10.64 0.62 -32.99
CA ARG A 60 -11.56 1.19 -33.98
C ARG A 60 -11.29 0.68 -35.41
N LYS A 61 -10.04 0.32 -35.74
CA LYS A 61 -9.73 -0.34 -37.03
C LYS A 61 -10.38 -1.73 -37.14
N LEU A 62 -10.44 -2.47 -36.03
CA LEU A 62 -11.04 -3.81 -35.97
C LEU A 62 -12.57 -3.75 -35.85
N TYR A 63 -13.09 -2.76 -35.12
CA TYR A 63 -14.50 -2.62 -34.79
C TYR A 63 -14.98 -1.17 -34.97
N PRO A 64 -15.20 -0.70 -36.21
CA PRO A 64 -15.54 0.69 -36.50
C PRO A 64 -16.87 1.16 -35.90
N ASP A 65 -17.80 0.23 -35.67
CA ASP A 65 -19.15 0.51 -35.16
C ASP A 65 -19.26 0.46 -33.62
N HIS A 66 -18.15 0.19 -32.91
CA HIS A 66 -18.12 0.16 -31.45
C HIS A 66 -17.92 1.56 -30.86
N ASP A 67 -18.56 1.81 -29.72
CA ASP A 67 -18.42 3.04 -28.95
C ASP A 67 -17.27 2.95 -27.94
N PHE A 68 -16.88 4.09 -27.35
CA PHE A 68 -15.80 4.18 -26.36
C PHE A 68 -16.20 5.08 -25.18
N ILE A 69 -15.83 4.66 -23.98
CA ILE A 69 -15.82 5.45 -22.74
C ILE A 69 -14.39 5.33 -22.20
N ALA A 70 -13.59 6.38 -22.33
CA ALA A 70 -12.19 6.35 -21.91
C ALA A 70 -11.86 7.58 -21.05
N GLU A 71 -11.08 7.39 -19.99
CA GLU A 71 -10.82 8.41 -18.96
C GLU A 71 -10.42 9.77 -19.55
N GLU A 72 -9.41 9.80 -20.41
CA GLU A 72 -8.80 11.06 -20.87
C GLU A 72 -9.64 11.76 -21.93
N SER A 73 -10.29 11.00 -22.81
CA SER A 73 -11.19 11.54 -23.84
C SER A 73 -12.54 11.99 -23.28
N THR A 74 -13.00 11.36 -22.21
CA THR A 74 -14.33 11.59 -21.65
C THR A 74 -14.32 12.68 -20.58
N GLY A 75 -13.28 12.70 -19.73
CA GLY A 75 -13.22 13.55 -18.55
C GLY A 75 -14.49 13.45 -17.69
N ASN A 76 -14.98 14.59 -17.19
CA ASN A 76 -16.17 14.66 -16.32
C ASN A 76 -17.51 14.68 -17.09
N SER A 77 -17.52 14.34 -18.38
CA SER A 77 -18.74 14.33 -19.18
C SER A 77 -19.68 13.23 -18.72
N LYS A 78 -20.99 13.48 -18.62
CA LYS A 78 -21.98 12.41 -18.39
C LYS A 78 -21.96 11.45 -19.58
N THR A 79 -21.33 10.29 -19.41
CA THR A 79 -21.39 9.19 -20.38
C THR A 79 -22.64 8.36 -20.21
N ILE A 80 -23.23 7.97 -21.33
CA ILE A 80 -24.38 7.06 -21.37
C ILE A 80 -23.90 5.75 -21.97
N LEU A 81 -23.94 4.67 -21.19
CA LEU A 81 -23.70 3.34 -21.71
C LEU A 81 -24.93 2.85 -22.48
N SER A 82 -24.79 2.73 -23.79
CA SER A 82 -25.85 2.26 -24.68
C SER A 82 -25.87 0.72 -24.75
N ASP A 83 -26.79 0.15 -25.53
CA ASP A 83 -26.81 -1.29 -25.78
C ASP A 83 -25.74 -1.73 -26.81
N LYS A 84 -25.11 -0.77 -27.51
CA LYS A 84 -24.04 -1.05 -28.46
C LYS A 84 -22.78 -1.58 -27.75
N PRO A 85 -21.96 -2.39 -28.43
CA PRO A 85 -20.63 -2.73 -27.94
C PRO A 85 -19.84 -1.46 -27.64
N THR A 86 -19.43 -1.31 -26.37
CA THR A 86 -18.75 -0.12 -25.87
C THR A 86 -17.50 -0.54 -25.11
N TRP A 87 -16.34 -0.04 -25.54
CA TRP A 87 -15.08 -0.24 -24.84
C TRP A 87 -14.93 0.77 -23.72
N ILE A 88 -14.67 0.30 -22.50
CA ILE A 88 -14.45 1.13 -21.31
C ILE A 88 -12.98 1.01 -20.94
N ILE A 89 -12.23 2.11 -21.01
CA ILE A 89 -10.77 2.11 -20.94
C ILE A 89 -10.29 3.06 -19.85
N ASP A 90 -9.43 2.55 -18.98
CA ASP A 90 -8.52 3.35 -18.17
C ASP A 90 -7.10 3.10 -18.70
N PRO A 91 -6.43 4.10 -19.29
CA PRO A 91 -5.09 3.92 -19.82
C PRO A 91 -4.05 3.65 -18.74
N ILE A 92 -4.16 4.25 -17.55
CA ILE A 92 -3.29 4.03 -16.40
C ILE A 92 -4.08 4.21 -15.09
N ASP A 93 -4.73 3.15 -14.60
CA ASP A 93 -5.30 3.19 -13.26
C ASP A 93 -4.16 3.28 -12.25
N GLY A 94 -4.26 4.23 -11.33
CA GLY A 94 -3.19 4.55 -10.39
C GLY A 94 -2.08 5.43 -10.99
N THR A 95 -2.40 6.46 -11.78
CA THR A 95 -1.41 7.43 -12.31
C THR A 95 -0.47 8.00 -11.24
N SER A 96 -0.97 8.26 -10.02
CA SER A 96 -0.12 8.70 -8.91
C SER A 96 0.91 7.65 -8.49
N ASN A 97 0.56 6.36 -8.50
CA ASN A 97 1.50 5.25 -8.29
C ASN A 97 2.52 5.17 -9.42
N PHE A 98 2.06 5.28 -10.66
CA PHE A 98 2.93 5.33 -11.82
C PHE A 98 3.98 6.43 -11.70
N ILE A 99 3.58 7.67 -11.37
CA ILE A 99 4.48 8.82 -11.14
C ILE A 99 5.50 8.53 -10.04
N LYS A 100 5.04 7.97 -8.92
CA LYS A 100 5.88 7.65 -7.77
C LYS A 100 6.74 6.41 -7.93
N GLY A 101 6.60 5.66 -9.03
CA GLY A 101 7.31 4.40 -9.22
C GLY A 101 6.82 3.29 -8.28
N MET A 102 5.56 3.35 -7.85
CA MET A 102 4.89 2.26 -7.13
C MET A 102 4.30 1.27 -8.13
N PRO A 103 4.44 -0.05 -7.91
CA PRO A 103 4.09 -1.04 -8.91
C PRO A 103 2.58 -1.37 -8.99
N HIS A 104 1.75 -0.63 -8.25
CA HIS A 104 0.29 -0.77 -8.26
C HIS A 104 -0.33 0.18 -9.29
N CYS A 105 -0.01 -0.02 -10.57
CA CYS A 105 -0.64 0.67 -11.68
C CYS A 105 -0.85 -0.29 -12.86
N CYS A 106 -1.86 -0.02 -13.71
CA CYS A 106 -2.19 -0.93 -14.81
C CYS A 106 -2.98 -0.26 -15.92
N VAL A 107 -2.94 -0.85 -17.11
CA VAL A 107 -3.89 -0.58 -18.19
C VAL A 107 -5.15 -1.43 -17.96
N SER A 108 -6.35 -0.84 -18.01
CA SER A 108 -7.63 -1.54 -17.81
C SER A 108 -8.52 -1.39 -19.04
N VAL A 109 -9.00 -2.50 -19.59
CA VAL A 109 -9.86 -2.52 -20.79
C VAL A 109 -11.03 -3.47 -20.58
N GLY A 110 -12.24 -2.90 -20.50
CA GLY A 110 -13.50 -3.62 -20.44
C GLY A 110 -14.29 -3.51 -21.77
N LEU A 111 -15.05 -4.54 -22.13
CA LEU A 111 -16.05 -4.46 -23.19
C LEU A 111 -17.45 -4.67 -22.59
N ALA A 112 -18.33 -3.71 -22.81
CA ALA A 112 -19.75 -3.82 -22.49
C ALA A 112 -20.57 -4.14 -23.75
N ILE A 113 -21.52 -5.07 -23.67
CA ILE A 113 -22.53 -5.33 -24.72
C ILE A 113 -23.90 -5.44 -24.05
N GLY A 114 -24.89 -4.68 -24.53
CA GLY A 114 -26.20 -4.65 -23.86
C GLY A 114 -26.09 -4.21 -22.40
N LYS A 115 -25.19 -3.25 -22.13
CA LYS A 115 -24.88 -2.71 -20.79
C LYS A 115 -24.29 -3.70 -19.79
N LYS A 116 -23.87 -4.89 -20.24
CA LYS A 116 -23.18 -5.89 -19.39
C LYS A 116 -21.73 -6.02 -19.81
N ILE A 117 -20.82 -6.06 -18.86
CA ILE A 117 -19.41 -6.34 -19.13
C ILE A 117 -19.26 -7.81 -19.56
N VAL A 118 -18.62 -8.04 -20.70
CA VAL A 118 -18.44 -9.37 -21.31
C VAL A 118 -16.98 -9.76 -21.49
N ILE A 119 -16.06 -8.78 -21.53
CA ILE A 119 -14.61 -8.97 -21.53
C ILE A 119 -14.00 -7.97 -20.55
N GLY A 120 -13.00 -8.40 -19.79
CA GLY A 120 -12.15 -7.56 -18.97
C GLY A 120 -10.70 -8.00 -19.11
N ILE A 121 -9.79 -7.06 -19.39
CA ILE A 121 -8.35 -7.29 -19.49
C ILE A 121 -7.65 -6.18 -18.70
N VAL A 122 -6.80 -6.56 -17.76
CA VAL A 122 -6.01 -5.64 -16.92
C VAL A 122 -4.55 -6.03 -17.05
N ASN A 123 -3.70 -5.11 -17.49
CA ASN A 123 -2.27 -5.34 -17.68
C ASN A 123 -1.45 -4.49 -16.71
N ASN A 124 -0.91 -5.15 -15.67
CA ASN A 124 0.12 -4.61 -14.81
C ASN A 124 1.49 -5.14 -15.27
N SER A 125 2.08 -4.47 -16.24
CA SER A 125 3.40 -4.84 -16.77
C SER A 125 4.54 -4.63 -15.77
N VAL A 126 4.37 -3.77 -14.76
CA VAL A 126 5.36 -3.55 -13.70
C VAL A 126 5.56 -4.82 -12.86
N HIS A 127 4.47 -5.54 -12.57
CA HIS A 127 4.51 -6.84 -11.89
C HIS A 127 4.59 -8.04 -12.86
N GLY A 128 4.67 -7.81 -14.17
CA GLY A 128 4.62 -8.88 -15.17
C GLY A 128 3.33 -9.70 -15.09
N ALA A 129 2.19 -9.05 -14.79
CA ALA A 129 0.91 -9.70 -14.59
C ALA A 129 -0.17 -9.14 -15.52
N ILE A 130 -0.80 -10.02 -16.31
CA ILE A 130 -2.02 -9.71 -17.05
C ILE A 130 -3.18 -10.55 -16.50
N TYR A 131 -4.25 -9.87 -16.13
CA TYR A 131 -5.49 -10.46 -15.65
C TYR A 131 -6.54 -10.36 -16.75
N SER A 132 -7.32 -11.41 -16.94
CA SER A 132 -8.32 -11.42 -17.99
C SER A 132 -9.51 -12.30 -17.66
N ALA A 133 -10.68 -11.90 -18.12
CA ALA A 133 -11.89 -12.68 -18.04
C ALA A 133 -12.76 -12.48 -19.29
N VAL A 134 -13.40 -13.57 -19.71
CA VAL A 134 -14.48 -13.58 -20.69
C VAL A 134 -15.69 -14.20 -20.01
N VAL A 135 -16.87 -13.58 -20.17
CA VAL A 135 -18.09 -14.03 -19.49
C VAL A 135 -18.35 -15.53 -19.70
N GLY A 136 -18.51 -16.27 -18.61
CA GLY A 136 -18.72 -17.72 -18.57
C GLY A 136 -17.48 -18.58 -18.84
N LYS A 137 -16.27 -18.00 -18.86
CA LYS A 137 -15.01 -18.73 -19.14
C LYS A 137 -14.06 -18.79 -17.95
N GLY A 138 -14.38 -18.08 -16.87
CA GLY A 138 -13.51 -17.92 -15.71
C GLY A 138 -12.52 -16.77 -15.88
N ALA A 139 -11.83 -16.46 -14.79
CA ALA A 139 -10.78 -15.45 -14.73
C ALA A 139 -9.39 -16.09 -14.72
N PHE A 140 -8.42 -15.39 -15.29
CA PHE A 140 -7.05 -15.86 -15.45
C PHE A 140 -6.05 -14.76 -15.08
N LYS A 141 -4.90 -15.14 -14.52
CA LYS A 141 -3.69 -14.34 -14.36
C LYS A 141 -2.56 -15.05 -15.10
N ASN A 142 -1.93 -14.41 -16.10
CA ASN A 142 -0.87 -15.01 -16.92
C ASN A 142 -1.21 -16.41 -17.46
N SER A 143 -2.45 -16.60 -17.94
CA SER A 143 -3.02 -17.88 -18.41
C SER A 143 -3.36 -18.91 -17.32
N GLU A 144 -2.99 -18.68 -16.05
CA GLU A 144 -3.39 -19.53 -14.94
C GLU A 144 -4.77 -19.13 -14.42
N LYS A 145 -5.66 -20.10 -14.20
CA LYS A 145 -6.99 -19.83 -13.66
C LYS A 145 -6.87 -19.36 -12.22
N ILE A 146 -7.54 -18.26 -11.90
CA ILE A 146 -7.58 -17.70 -10.55
C ILE A 146 -8.96 -17.90 -9.91
N THR A 147 -8.98 -17.91 -8.59
CA THR A 147 -10.20 -17.99 -7.79
C THR A 147 -10.08 -17.08 -6.58
N THR A 148 -11.20 -16.54 -6.14
CA THR A 148 -11.25 -15.72 -4.93
C THR A 148 -10.98 -16.53 -3.65
N SER A 149 -10.73 -15.81 -2.55
CA SER A 149 -10.56 -16.41 -1.21
C SER A 149 -11.85 -17.06 -0.71
N SER A 150 -11.73 -18.12 0.09
CA SER A 150 -12.87 -18.76 0.76
C SER A 150 -13.20 -18.17 2.14
N VAL A 151 -12.55 -17.09 2.57
CA VAL A 151 -12.77 -16.45 3.87
C VAL A 151 -14.23 -16.03 4.02
N GLN A 152 -14.83 -16.39 5.15
CA GLN A 152 -16.25 -16.13 5.43
C GLN A 152 -16.46 -15.02 6.48
N LYS A 153 -15.49 -14.82 7.38
CA LYS A 153 -15.63 -13.92 8.53
C LYS A 153 -14.78 -12.68 8.36
N VAL A 154 -15.34 -11.52 8.69
CA VAL A 154 -14.61 -10.24 8.65
C VAL A 154 -13.35 -10.28 9.53
N SER A 155 -13.38 -10.92 10.70
CA SER A 155 -12.21 -11.05 11.60
C SER A 155 -11.02 -11.81 11.00
N ASP A 156 -11.24 -12.60 9.96
CA ASP A 156 -10.18 -13.31 9.25
C ASP A 156 -9.78 -12.61 7.95
N ALA A 157 -10.49 -11.54 7.58
CA ALA A 157 -10.40 -10.89 6.29
C ALA A 157 -9.34 -9.78 6.27
N CYS A 158 -8.50 -9.82 5.25
CA CYS A 158 -7.72 -8.69 4.76
C CYS A 158 -8.57 -7.93 3.73
N ILE A 159 -8.96 -6.69 4.05
CA ILE A 159 -9.93 -5.93 3.27
C ILE A 159 -9.26 -4.69 2.67
N GLY A 160 -9.26 -4.59 1.35
CA GLY A 160 -8.84 -3.36 0.69
C GLY A 160 -9.90 -2.27 0.75
N TYR A 161 -9.46 -1.02 0.76
CA TYR A 161 -10.30 0.15 0.61
C TYR A 161 -9.48 1.26 -0.04
N GLU A 162 -10.13 2.23 -0.67
CA GLU A 162 -9.50 3.50 -0.97
C GLU A 162 -10.32 4.64 -0.37
N VAL A 163 -9.65 5.73 -0.07
CA VAL A 163 -10.28 6.96 0.37
C VAL A 163 -10.23 7.97 -0.75
N SER A 164 -11.37 8.19 -1.39
CA SER A 164 -11.55 9.22 -2.41
C SER A 164 -12.21 10.46 -1.82
N LEU A 165 -11.90 11.62 -2.40
CA LEU A 165 -12.61 12.89 -2.13
C LEU A 165 -12.69 13.29 -0.65
N LEU A 166 -11.68 12.96 0.17
CA LEU A 166 -11.67 13.31 1.60
C LEU A 166 -11.63 14.83 1.88
N HIS A 167 -11.32 15.64 0.87
CA HIS A 167 -11.43 17.09 0.94
C HIS A 167 -12.90 17.58 0.90
N VAL A 168 -13.86 16.72 0.50
CA VAL A 168 -15.31 16.99 0.57
C VAL A 168 -15.85 16.48 1.90
N PRO A 169 -16.24 17.35 2.86
CA PRO A 169 -16.52 16.92 4.23
C PRO A 169 -17.64 15.89 4.38
N SER A 170 -18.71 15.98 3.58
CA SER A 170 -19.83 15.04 3.61
C SER A 170 -19.43 13.64 3.14
N ILE A 171 -18.60 13.57 2.11
CA ILE A 171 -18.06 12.33 1.55
C ILE A 171 -17.07 11.75 2.56
N ALA A 172 -16.15 12.56 3.07
CA ALA A 172 -15.18 12.15 4.09
C ALA A 172 -15.84 11.57 5.34
N GLU A 173 -16.89 12.20 5.86
CA GLU A 173 -17.60 11.69 7.04
C GLU A 173 -18.19 10.30 6.80
N LYS A 174 -18.84 10.10 5.65
CA LYS A 174 -19.43 8.83 5.23
C LYS A 174 -18.35 7.74 5.14
N HIS A 175 -17.29 7.99 4.39
CA HIS A 175 -16.22 7.02 4.17
C HIS A 175 -15.49 6.65 5.45
N LEU A 176 -15.09 7.63 6.27
CA LEU A 176 -14.38 7.36 7.51
C LEU A 176 -15.21 6.57 8.52
N LYS A 177 -16.52 6.80 8.61
CA LYS A 177 -17.41 5.97 9.44
C LYS A 177 -17.39 4.52 9.01
N ARG A 178 -17.50 4.26 7.71
CA ARG A 178 -17.53 2.91 7.14
C ARG A 178 -16.18 2.21 7.32
N ILE A 179 -15.08 2.89 6.97
CA ILE A 179 -13.72 2.40 7.17
C ILE A 179 -13.49 2.07 8.65
N GLN A 180 -13.92 2.92 9.57
CA GLN A 180 -13.81 2.66 11.00
C GLN A 180 -14.61 1.42 11.42
N GLN A 181 -15.83 1.22 10.94
CA GLN A 181 -16.66 0.05 11.28
C GLN A 181 -16.07 -1.25 10.73
N ILE A 182 -15.60 -1.24 9.48
CA ILE A 182 -15.00 -2.40 8.82
C ILE A 182 -13.65 -2.71 9.45
N SER A 183 -12.74 -1.73 9.49
CA SER A 183 -11.36 -1.94 9.92
C SER A 183 -11.25 -2.32 11.40
N SER A 184 -12.16 -1.84 12.27
CA SER A 184 -12.22 -2.29 13.68
C SER A 184 -12.71 -3.73 13.89
N ARG A 185 -13.06 -4.45 12.82
CA ARG A 185 -13.46 -5.86 12.84
C ARG A 185 -12.65 -6.72 11.89
N ALA A 186 -12.04 -6.13 10.87
CA ALA A 186 -11.18 -6.81 9.90
C ALA A 186 -9.87 -7.26 10.55
N ARG A 187 -9.22 -8.29 10.00
CA ARG A 187 -7.85 -8.65 10.42
C ARG A 187 -6.87 -7.52 10.11
N MET A 188 -7.00 -6.98 8.91
CA MET A 188 -6.16 -5.91 8.39
C MET A 188 -6.91 -5.19 7.29
N THR A 189 -6.64 -3.90 7.13
CA THR A 189 -7.13 -3.14 5.98
C THR A 189 -5.99 -2.47 5.24
N LEU A 190 -6.09 -2.43 3.91
CA LEU A 190 -5.02 -1.97 3.02
C LEU A 190 -5.55 -0.97 1.99
N SER A 191 -4.68 -0.10 1.50
CA SER A 191 -4.97 0.90 0.46
C SER A 191 -3.74 1.02 -0.43
N TYR A 192 -3.91 0.70 -1.71
CA TYR A 192 -2.81 0.65 -2.68
C TYR A 192 -2.82 1.86 -3.63
N GLY A 193 -3.89 2.66 -3.64
CA GLY A 193 -4.08 3.77 -4.55
C GLY A 193 -4.33 3.36 -6.00
N SER A 194 -4.89 2.18 -6.21
CA SER A 194 -5.33 1.68 -7.52
C SER A 194 -6.54 0.77 -7.31
N VAL A 195 -7.66 1.16 -7.91
CA VAL A 195 -8.95 0.49 -7.74
C VAL A 195 -8.92 -0.85 -8.47
N VAL A 196 -8.42 -0.84 -9.70
CA VAL A 196 -8.38 -2.00 -10.59
C VAL A 196 -7.46 -3.06 -9.99
N MET A 197 -6.29 -2.67 -9.49
CA MET A 197 -5.36 -3.62 -8.86
C MET A 197 -5.93 -4.23 -7.57
N SER A 198 -6.59 -3.44 -6.74
CA SER A 198 -7.23 -3.94 -5.51
C SER A 198 -8.31 -4.98 -5.82
N MET A 199 -9.12 -4.76 -6.85
CA MET A 199 -10.10 -5.74 -7.30
C MET A 199 -9.43 -6.99 -7.91
N CYS A 200 -8.35 -6.85 -8.66
CA CYS A 200 -7.57 -8.00 -9.16
C CYS A 200 -6.95 -8.83 -8.03
N TYR A 201 -6.56 -8.19 -6.91
CA TYR A 201 -6.10 -8.88 -5.71
C TYR A 201 -7.23 -9.64 -5.01
N VAL A 202 -8.47 -9.14 -5.03
CA VAL A 202 -9.65 -9.92 -4.60
C VAL A 202 -9.85 -11.14 -5.49
N ALA A 203 -9.77 -10.97 -6.82
CA ALA A 203 -9.90 -12.06 -7.79
C ALA A 203 -8.86 -13.18 -7.59
N CYS A 204 -7.69 -12.85 -7.04
CA CYS A 204 -6.62 -13.80 -6.71
C CYS A 204 -6.69 -14.37 -5.29
N GLY A 205 -7.63 -13.91 -4.46
CA GLY A 205 -7.70 -14.25 -3.03
C GLY A 205 -6.54 -13.69 -2.19
N MET A 206 -5.81 -12.70 -2.70
CA MET A 206 -4.79 -11.96 -1.95
C MET A 206 -5.47 -11.00 -0.97
N LEU A 207 -6.45 -10.25 -1.46
CA LEU A 207 -7.45 -9.57 -0.63
C LEU A 207 -8.68 -10.46 -0.51
N ASP A 208 -9.34 -10.45 0.65
CA ASP A 208 -10.58 -11.20 0.85
C ASP A 208 -11.80 -10.39 0.43
N ALA A 209 -11.70 -9.06 0.49
CA ALA A 209 -12.72 -8.16 0.03
C ALA A 209 -12.13 -6.78 -0.31
N TYR A 210 -12.90 -5.99 -1.04
CA TYR A 210 -12.60 -4.62 -1.39
C TYR A 210 -13.89 -3.79 -1.45
N THR A 211 -13.83 -2.53 -1.01
CA THR A 211 -14.96 -1.61 -1.07
C THR A 211 -14.51 -0.21 -1.48
N ILE A 212 -15.28 0.42 -2.37
CA ILE A 212 -15.01 1.75 -2.90
C ILE A 212 -16.32 2.42 -3.37
N GLU A 213 -16.37 3.74 -3.32
CA GLU A 213 -17.45 4.55 -3.90
C GLU A 213 -16.89 5.78 -4.61
N ASP A 214 -17.80 6.51 -5.28
CA ASP A 214 -17.51 7.79 -5.90
C ASP A 214 -16.44 7.69 -7.01
N MET A 215 -16.38 6.53 -7.70
CA MET A 215 -15.47 6.21 -8.81
C MET A 215 -16.14 6.34 -10.18
N PHE A 216 -15.36 6.18 -11.24
CA PHE A 216 -15.81 6.18 -12.63
C PHE A 216 -15.93 4.77 -13.21
N PRO A 217 -16.69 4.58 -14.31
CA PRO A 217 -16.87 3.27 -14.91
C PRO A 217 -15.57 2.57 -15.33
N TRP A 218 -14.56 3.33 -15.77
CA TRP A 218 -13.28 2.78 -16.23
C TRP A 218 -12.44 2.17 -15.09
N ASP A 219 -12.60 2.67 -13.85
CA ASP A 219 -11.93 2.16 -12.64
C ASP A 219 -12.41 0.74 -12.25
N CYS A 220 -13.57 0.31 -12.74
CA CYS A 220 -14.20 -0.94 -12.28
C CYS A 220 -14.62 -1.89 -13.41
N ALA A 221 -14.71 -1.43 -14.66
CA ALA A 221 -15.33 -2.20 -15.74
C ALA A 221 -14.64 -3.55 -15.97
N ALA A 222 -13.34 -3.55 -16.25
CA ALA A 222 -12.60 -4.79 -16.49
C ALA A 222 -12.53 -5.67 -15.22
N ALA A 223 -12.16 -5.07 -14.09
CA ALA A 223 -11.90 -5.82 -12.86
C ALA A 223 -13.17 -6.40 -12.21
N SER A 224 -14.34 -5.78 -12.38
CA SER A 224 -15.61 -6.33 -11.87
C SER A 224 -15.96 -7.66 -12.54
N LEU A 225 -15.75 -7.79 -13.86
CA LEU A 225 -15.90 -9.07 -14.54
C LEU A 225 -14.85 -10.08 -14.06
N ILE A 226 -13.59 -9.67 -13.91
CA ILE A 226 -12.51 -10.55 -13.44
C ILE A 226 -12.83 -11.11 -12.05
N VAL A 227 -13.33 -10.30 -11.11
CA VAL A 227 -13.74 -10.76 -9.78
C VAL A 227 -14.93 -11.72 -9.87
N SER A 228 -15.96 -11.39 -10.67
CA SER A 228 -17.13 -12.25 -10.82
C SER A 228 -16.78 -13.62 -11.41
N GLU A 229 -15.95 -13.66 -12.45
CA GLU A 229 -15.51 -14.88 -13.12
C GLU A 229 -14.50 -15.69 -12.30
N ALA A 230 -13.84 -15.06 -11.31
CA ALA A 230 -13.05 -15.74 -10.28
C ALA A 230 -13.91 -16.36 -9.17
N GLY A 231 -15.24 -16.18 -9.21
CA GLY A 231 -16.18 -16.68 -8.19
C GLY A 231 -16.52 -15.70 -7.07
N GLY A 232 -16.15 -14.43 -7.22
CA GLY A 232 -16.37 -13.40 -6.22
C GLY A 232 -17.82 -12.92 -6.13
N PHE A 233 -18.21 -12.51 -4.93
CA PHE A 233 -19.42 -11.75 -4.66
C PHE A 233 -19.25 -10.30 -5.07
N ILE A 234 -20.23 -9.72 -5.76
CA ILE A 234 -20.26 -8.30 -6.14
C ILE A 234 -21.65 -7.73 -5.90
N LYS A 235 -21.73 -6.61 -5.19
CA LYS A 235 -22.97 -5.81 -5.01
C LYS A 235 -22.65 -4.32 -4.99
N HIS A 236 -23.70 -3.53 -5.20
CA HIS A 236 -23.63 -2.12 -4.86
C HIS A 236 -23.52 -1.95 -3.35
N THR A 237 -22.83 -0.91 -2.86
CA THR A 237 -22.66 -0.64 -1.41
C THR A 237 -23.96 -0.42 -0.63
N ASN A 238 -25.09 -0.23 -1.32
CA ASN A 238 -26.43 -0.10 -0.72
C ASN A 238 -27.14 -1.46 -0.60
N GLY A 239 -26.50 -2.55 -1.02
CA GLY A 239 -27.02 -3.92 -1.04
C GLY A 239 -27.74 -4.32 -2.34
N GLY A 240 -27.94 -3.38 -3.28
CA GLY A 240 -28.56 -3.64 -4.58
C GLY A 240 -27.63 -4.29 -5.60
N GLU A 241 -28.15 -4.55 -6.80
CA GLU A 241 -27.33 -5.01 -7.92
C GLU A 241 -26.27 -3.97 -8.29
N TYR A 242 -25.08 -4.44 -8.64
CA TYR A 242 -23.99 -3.57 -9.06
C TYR A 242 -24.29 -2.94 -10.42
N ASP A 243 -24.07 -1.63 -10.53
CA ASP A 243 -24.22 -0.83 -11.73
C ASP A 243 -22.88 -0.21 -12.11
N ILE A 244 -22.36 -0.55 -13.29
CA ILE A 244 -21.07 -0.03 -13.76
C ILE A 244 -21.08 1.48 -14.01
N MET A 245 -22.25 2.07 -14.28
CA MET A 245 -22.38 3.51 -14.47
C MET A 245 -22.51 4.29 -13.16
N ASN A 246 -22.63 3.57 -12.04
CA ASN A 246 -22.59 4.11 -10.69
C ASN A 246 -21.78 3.16 -9.79
N PRO A 247 -20.44 3.13 -9.93
CA PRO A 247 -19.58 2.05 -9.48
C PRO A 247 -19.26 2.11 -7.97
N HIS A 248 -20.29 2.17 -7.14
CA HIS A 248 -20.16 1.97 -5.70
C HIS A 248 -20.19 0.49 -5.43
N ILE A 249 -19.06 -0.12 -5.11
CA ILE A 249 -18.91 -1.57 -5.12
C ILE A 249 -18.46 -2.10 -3.76
N VAL A 250 -19.08 -3.21 -3.36
CA VAL A 250 -18.49 -4.18 -2.44
C VAL A 250 -18.21 -5.43 -3.27
N CYS A 251 -16.95 -5.86 -3.30
CA CYS A 251 -16.61 -7.18 -3.79
C CYS A 251 -15.89 -8.01 -2.72
N ALA A 252 -16.16 -9.30 -2.69
CA ALA A 252 -15.63 -10.21 -1.67
C ALA A 252 -15.43 -11.61 -2.23
N GLY A 253 -14.51 -12.37 -1.65
CA GLY A 253 -14.24 -13.72 -2.12
C GLY A 253 -15.34 -14.73 -1.79
N SER A 254 -16.18 -14.42 -0.80
CA SER A 254 -17.38 -15.20 -0.48
C SER A 254 -18.61 -14.32 -0.33
N GLU A 255 -19.78 -14.92 -0.54
CA GLU A 255 -21.07 -14.27 -0.33
C GLU A 255 -21.30 -13.87 1.13
N THR A 256 -20.94 -14.74 2.08
CA THR A 256 -21.09 -14.46 3.52
C THR A 256 -20.29 -13.24 3.93
N LEU A 257 -19.01 -13.17 3.54
CA LEU A 257 -18.15 -12.03 3.84
C LEU A 257 -18.69 -10.74 3.19
N GLY A 258 -19.13 -10.83 1.94
CA GLY A 258 -19.72 -9.69 1.23
C GLY A 258 -20.98 -9.14 1.91
N LYS A 259 -21.86 -10.02 2.39
CA LYS A 259 -23.06 -9.64 3.16
C LYS A 259 -22.70 -9.02 4.51
N ASP A 260 -21.74 -9.59 5.24
CA ASP A 260 -21.28 -9.03 6.50
C ASP A 260 -20.73 -7.60 6.32
N ILE A 261 -19.97 -7.35 5.25
CA ILE A 261 -19.43 -6.01 4.92
C ILE A 261 -20.56 -5.03 4.60
N LEU A 262 -21.57 -5.46 3.82
CA LEU A 262 -22.75 -4.63 3.52
C LEU A 262 -23.52 -4.25 4.80
N ASP A 263 -23.67 -5.19 5.73
CA ASP A 263 -24.30 -4.92 7.03
C ASP A 263 -23.48 -3.93 7.86
N LEU A 264 -22.14 -4.04 7.85
CA LEU A 264 -21.26 -3.06 8.50
C LEU A 264 -21.39 -1.66 7.88
N ILE A 265 -21.48 -1.57 6.56
CA ILE A 265 -21.71 -0.31 5.83
C ILE A 265 -23.06 0.30 6.23
N LYS A 266 -24.13 -0.50 6.18
CA LYS A 266 -25.48 -0.06 6.57
C LYS A 266 -25.54 0.41 8.03
N ASN A 267 -24.86 -0.30 8.92
CA ASN A 267 -24.75 0.09 10.33
C ASN A 267 -23.95 1.39 10.51
N ALA A 268 -22.89 1.61 9.73
CA ALA A 268 -22.14 2.85 9.74
C ALA A 268 -23.00 4.05 9.32
N ASP A 269 -23.84 3.88 8.30
CA ASP A 269 -24.69 4.94 7.76
C ASP A 269 -25.85 5.30 8.69
N ASN A 270 -26.44 4.32 9.37
CA ASN A 270 -27.54 4.54 10.31
C ASN A 270 -27.08 5.14 11.66
N ASN A 271 -25.79 5.05 11.98
CA ASN A 271 -25.26 5.59 13.22
C ASN A 271 -25.12 7.12 13.16
N LEU A 272 -25.97 7.82 13.93
CA LEU A 272 -25.97 9.28 14.09
C LEU A 272 -24.72 9.85 14.80
N CYS A 273 -23.84 8.99 15.32
CA CYS A 273 -22.55 9.41 15.89
C CYS A 273 -21.63 9.89 14.77
N SER A 274 -21.58 11.20 14.57
CA SER A 274 -20.59 11.83 13.70
C SER A 274 -19.18 11.59 14.24
N VAL A 275 -18.27 11.13 13.40
CA VAL A 275 -16.82 11.10 13.68
C VAL A 275 -16.28 12.54 13.80
N ILE A 276 -17.00 13.51 13.22
CA ILE A 276 -16.56 14.90 12.99
C ILE A 276 -17.12 15.95 14.00
N LYS A 277 -18.14 15.67 14.85
CA LYS A 277 -18.76 16.69 15.75
C LYS A 277 -17.82 17.35 16.79
N ALA A 278 -16.56 16.94 16.91
CA ALA A 278 -15.59 17.62 17.75
C ALA A 278 -14.97 18.90 17.12
N GLN A 279 -15.24 19.24 15.86
CA GLN A 279 -14.49 20.29 15.14
C GLN A 279 -15.09 21.71 15.12
N LYS A 280 -16.35 21.94 15.52
CA LYS A 280 -16.92 23.30 15.51
C LYS A 280 -16.24 24.28 16.48
N LEU A 281 -15.34 23.82 17.36
CA LEU A 281 -14.59 24.68 18.27
C LEU A 281 -13.18 25.08 17.79
N TYR A 282 -12.61 24.46 16.76
CA TYR A 282 -11.18 24.64 16.43
C TYR A 282 -10.87 25.49 15.19
N LEU A 283 -11.84 25.73 14.29
CA LEU A 283 -11.60 26.62 13.14
C LEU A 283 -11.42 28.10 13.53
N HIS A 284 -11.71 28.50 14.77
CA HIS A 284 -11.51 29.87 15.23
C HIS A 284 -10.10 30.16 15.76
N TYR A 285 -9.24 29.14 15.97
CA TYR A 285 -7.92 29.33 16.58
C TYR A 285 -6.74 29.33 15.58
N ALA A 286 -6.96 29.02 14.29
CA ALA A 286 -5.88 28.92 13.31
C ALA A 286 -5.54 30.23 12.57
N ILE A 287 -6.17 31.36 12.91
CA ILE A 287 -5.88 32.68 12.27
C ILE A 287 -5.06 33.61 13.17
N HIS A 288 -4.79 33.25 14.43
CA HIS A 288 -4.01 34.10 15.34
C HIS A 288 -2.95 33.33 16.15
N SER A 289 -1.89 32.89 15.49
CA SER A 289 -0.56 32.78 16.12
C SER A 289 0.57 32.89 15.09
N LYS A 290 0.67 34.06 14.44
CA LYS A 290 1.97 34.48 13.93
C LYS A 290 2.92 34.68 15.12
N THR A 291 4.13 34.17 14.96
CA THR A 291 5.32 34.29 15.83
C THR A 291 5.29 33.56 17.16
N LYS A 292 6.06 32.45 17.23
CA LYS A 292 6.93 32.14 18.38
C LYS A 292 8.00 31.11 17.98
N ASN A 293 9.24 31.61 17.94
CA ASN A 293 10.54 30.93 17.99
C ASN A 293 10.60 29.46 17.54
N CYS A 294 10.88 29.26 16.25
CA CYS A 294 11.53 28.04 15.78
C CYS A 294 12.86 27.89 16.51
N LEU A 295 13.00 26.81 17.27
CA LEU A 295 14.31 26.27 17.60
C LEU A 295 14.99 25.93 16.28
N VAL A 296 16.04 26.68 15.95
CA VAL A 296 17.00 26.24 14.94
C VAL A 296 17.46 24.87 15.40
N VAL A 297 17.13 23.82 14.64
CA VAL A 297 17.78 22.52 14.78
C VAL A 297 19.25 22.80 14.48
N GLY A 298 20.03 23.03 15.55
CA GLY A 298 21.45 23.28 15.43
C GLY A 298 22.06 22.14 14.64
N LYS A 299 22.98 22.45 13.72
CA LYS A 299 23.88 21.47 13.11
C LYS A 299 24.27 20.49 14.21
N LYS A 300 23.83 19.22 14.12
CA LYS A 300 24.28 18.15 15.02
C LYS A 300 25.80 18.27 15.04
N GLN A 301 26.37 18.73 16.16
CA GLN A 301 27.80 18.60 16.37
C GLN A 301 28.05 17.10 16.29
N THR A 302 28.75 16.68 15.25
CA THR A 302 29.39 15.37 15.17
C THR A 302 30.37 15.30 16.33
N ARG A 303 29.87 14.98 17.53
CA ARG A 303 30.70 14.44 18.60
C ARG A 303 31.30 13.19 17.98
N LYS A 304 32.61 13.20 17.73
CA LYS A 304 33.37 11.98 17.42
C LYS A 304 32.99 10.99 18.51
N MET A 305 32.12 10.04 18.16
CA MET A 305 31.92 8.83 18.95
C MET A 305 33.31 8.22 19.16
N SER A 306 33.54 7.57 20.30
CA SER A 306 34.60 6.56 20.37
C SER A 306 34.14 5.41 19.48
N ILE A 307 34.39 5.56 18.19
CA ILE A 307 33.92 4.69 17.12
C ILE A 307 34.73 3.39 17.23
N THR A 308 34.05 2.31 17.61
CA THR A 308 34.17 0.97 16.99
C THR A 308 34.68 1.16 15.56
N SER A 309 35.93 0.77 15.24
CA SER A 309 36.61 1.24 14.01
C SER A 309 35.75 1.05 12.75
N ASP A 310 35.89 1.90 11.72
CA ASP A 310 35.12 1.77 10.46
C ASP A 310 35.19 0.33 9.89
N LEU A 311 36.32 -0.35 10.10
CA LEU A 311 36.52 -1.76 9.74
C LEU A 311 35.57 -2.72 10.46
N GLU A 312 35.29 -2.49 11.74
CA GLU A 312 34.41 -3.33 12.56
C GLU A 312 32.93 -3.11 12.18
N PHE A 313 32.52 -1.89 11.84
CA PHE A 313 31.18 -1.65 11.28
C PHE A 313 30.98 -2.31 9.91
N GLU A 314 32.00 -2.33 9.05
CA GLU A 314 31.92 -3.08 7.79
C GLU A 314 31.81 -4.59 8.02
N GLN A 315 32.43 -5.13 9.07
CA GLN A 315 32.28 -6.54 9.44
C GLN A 315 30.85 -6.82 9.91
N TYR A 316 30.27 -5.97 10.75
CA TYR A 316 28.87 -6.09 11.18
C TYR A 316 27.93 -6.08 9.97
N PHE A 317 28.12 -5.12 9.05
CA PHE A 317 27.31 -4.98 7.84
C PHE A 317 27.39 -6.22 6.94
N LYS A 318 28.59 -6.71 6.65
CA LYS A 318 28.77 -7.90 5.81
C LYS A 318 28.16 -9.14 6.43
N LEU A 319 28.32 -9.33 7.75
CA LEU A 319 27.72 -10.45 8.46
C LEU A 319 26.19 -10.42 8.31
N ILE A 320 25.55 -9.31 8.69
CA ILE A 320 24.10 -9.24 8.68
C ILE A 320 23.53 -9.29 7.25
N GLN A 321 24.19 -8.68 6.27
CA GLN A 321 23.79 -8.75 4.87
C GLN A 321 23.77 -10.21 4.37
N ASN A 322 24.81 -10.98 4.67
CA ASN A 322 24.87 -12.40 4.29
C ASN A 322 23.77 -13.22 4.95
N LEU A 323 23.51 -13.00 6.24
CA LEU A 323 22.44 -13.68 6.98
C LEU A 323 21.06 -13.34 6.40
N ILE A 324 20.79 -12.05 6.13
CA ILE A 324 19.51 -11.60 5.57
C ILE A 324 19.27 -12.16 4.16
N LEU A 325 20.29 -12.21 3.30
CA LEU A 325 20.16 -12.80 1.96
C LEU A 325 19.82 -14.30 2.04
N LYS A 326 20.43 -15.02 2.98
CA LYS A 326 20.09 -16.42 3.28
C LYS A 326 18.64 -16.55 3.78
N CYS A 327 18.23 -15.70 4.72
CA CYS A 327 16.86 -15.67 5.25
C CYS A 327 15.82 -15.29 4.19
N GLY A 328 16.15 -14.42 3.24
CA GLY A 328 15.23 -14.07 2.15
C GLY A 328 14.93 -15.24 1.22
N SER A 329 15.86 -16.18 1.06
CA SER A 329 15.58 -17.44 0.34
C SER A 329 14.54 -18.29 1.08
N ILE A 330 14.63 -18.34 2.41
CA ILE A 330 13.67 -19.05 3.29
C ILE A 330 12.31 -18.36 3.27
N MET A 331 12.28 -17.03 3.29
CA MET A 331 11.05 -16.27 3.18
C MET A 331 10.39 -16.50 1.82
N ASN A 332 11.14 -16.49 0.70
CA ASN A 332 10.59 -16.80 -0.63
C ASN A 332 10.03 -18.22 -0.73
N GLU A 333 10.65 -19.21 -0.08
CA GLU A 333 10.11 -20.57 0.04
C GLU A 333 8.74 -20.57 0.73
N GLY A 334 8.62 -19.91 1.88
CA GLY A 334 7.37 -19.82 2.62
C GLY A 334 6.30 -18.99 1.90
N PHE A 335 6.70 -17.95 1.18
CA PHE A 335 5.81 -17.15 0.33
C PHE A 335 5.28 -17.99 -0.84
N SER A 336 6.09 -18.85 -1.44
CA SER A 336 5.66 -19.71 -2.55
C SER A 336 4.87 -20.95 -2.10
N SER A 337 4.93 -21.31 -0.82
CA SER A 337 4.21 -22.46 -0.28
C SER A 337 2.68 -22.29 -0.38
N LYS A 338 1.99 -23.34 -0.83
CA LYS A 338 0.52 -23.42 -0.88
C LYS A 338 -0.12 -23.45 0.50
N GLN A 339 0.61 -23.91 1.52
CA GLN A 339 0.15 -23.94 2.91
C GLN A 339 1.29 -23.47 3.80
N THR A 340 1.12 -22.31 4.40
CA THR A 340 2.01 -21.78 5.43
C THR A 340 1.33 -22.00 6.77
N LYS A 341 2.02 -22.63 7.73
CA LYS A 341 1.47 -22.76 9.08
C LYS A 341 1.63 -21.44 9.82
N PHE A 342 0.56 -21.02 10.48
CA PHE A 342 0.58 -19.85 11.35
C PHE A 342 -0.16 -20.14 12.66
N LYS A 343 0.13 -19.33 13.67
CA LYS A 343 -0.59 -19.32 14.95
C LYS A 343 -1.09 -17.90 15.19
N THR A 344 -2.27 -17.79 15.78
CA THR A 344 -2.75 -16.53 16.35
C THR A 344 -2.14 -16.38 17.74
N LYS A 345 -1.52 -15.22 18.01
CA LYS A 345 -0.94 -14.86 19.30
C LYS A 345 -2.08 -14.42 20.25
N SER A 346 -1.94 -13.26 20.88
CA SER A 346 -2.86 -12.76 21.91
C SER A 346 -4.21 -12.27 21.35
N ALA A 347 -4.24 -11.86 20.08
CA ALA A 347 -5.41 -11.28 19.42
C ALA A 347 -5.56 -11.79 17.99
N PHE A 348 -6.79 -11.77 17.44
CA PHE A 348 -7.08 -12.34 16.12
C PHE A 348 -6.31 -11.71 14.95
N TYR A 349 -5.89 -10.46 15.10
CA TYR A 349 -5.12 -9.67 14.15
C TYR A 349 -3.60 -9.84 14.31
N ASP A 350 -3.16 -10.55 15.34
CA ASP A 350 -1.77 -10.77 15.69
C ASP A 350 -1.41 -12.23 15.40
N ILE A 351 -0.62 -12.45 14.35
CA ILE A 351 -0.26 -13.79 13.86
C ILE A 351 1.24 -13.92 13.65
N VAL A 352 1.73 -15.15 13.80
CA VAL A 352 3.11 -15.55 13.54
C VAL A 352 3.12 -16.80 12.68
N SER A 353 4.04 -16.87 11.71
CA SER A 353 4.28 -18.07 10.92
C SER A 353 5.48 -18.87 11.44
N GLU A 354 5.61 -20.12 11.02
CA GLU A 354 6.81 -20.91 11.30
C GLU A 354 8.10 -20.32 10.69
N TYR A 355 7.97 -19.43 9.70
CA TYR A 355 9.09 -18.77 9.04
C TYR A 355 9.63 -17.61 9.86
N ASP A 356 8.79 -16.88 10.60
CA ASP A 356 9.20 -15.78 11.49
C ASP A 356 10.24 -16.29 12.51
N LYS A 357 9.89 -17.36 13.25
CA LYS A 357 10.80 -17.96 14.24
C LYS A 357 12.09 -18.50 13.59
N LYS A 358 11.98 -19.18 12.45
CA LYS A 358 13.13 -19.74 11.73
C LYS A 358 14.11 -18.65 11.27
N ILE A 359 13.60 -17.51 10.80
CA ILE A 359 14.41 -16.38 10.35
C ILE A 359 15.08 -15.71 11.55
N GLU A 360 14.33 -15.45 12.63
CA GLU A 360 14.87 -14.84 13.85
C GLU A 360 16.00 -15.70 14.43
N ASP A 361 15.79 -17.02 14.56
CA ASP A 361 16.79 -17.96 15.08
C ASP A 361 18.08 -17.94 14.23
N ILE A 362 17.99 -17.87 12.90
CA ILE A 362 19.17 -17.82 12.03
C ILE A 362 19.95 -16.53 12.24
N ILE A 363 19.26 -15.40 12.36
CA ILE A 363 19.89 -14.09 12.54
C ILE A 363 20.55 -14.01 13.93
N ILE A 364 19.81 -14.35 14.99
CA ILE A 364 20.31 -14.29 16.37
C ILE A 364 21.49 -15.24 16.56
N ASN A 365 21.39 -16.49 16.12
CA ASN A 365 22.48 -17.46 16.27
C ASN A 365 23.71 -17.04 15.47
N GLY A 366 23.54 -16.62 14.21
CA GLY A 366 24.65 -16.18 13.36
C GLY A 366 25.37 -14.95 13.89
N ILE A 367 24.65 -14.02 14.52
CA ILE A 367 25.27 -12.88 15.22
C ILE A 367 25.95 -13.33 16.52
N SER A 368 25.30 -14.20 17.30
CA SER A 368 25.80 -14.63 18.61
C SER A 368 27.08 -15.47 18.51
N GLU A 369 27.27 -16.20 17.41
CA GLU A 369 28.50 -16.95 17.11
C GLU A 369 29.71 -16.03 16.94
N GLU A 370 29.55 -14.91 16.22
CA GLU A 370 30.64 -13.95 15.95
C GLU A 370 30.77 -12.88 17.05
N TYR A 371 29.65 -12.46 17.65
CA TYR A 371 29.56 -11.37 18.62
C TYR A 371 28.75 -11.75 19.88
N PRO A 372 29.28 -12.62 20.76
CA PRO A 372 28.55 -13.15 21.92
C PRO A 372 28.11 -12.11 22.97
N THR A 373 28.69 -10.91 22.94
CA THR A 373 28.38 -9.82 23.88
C THR A 373 27.22 -8.94 23.42
N HIS A 374 26.85 -9.01 22.14
CA HIS A 374 25.79 -8.18 21.57
C HIS A 374 24.42 -8.58 22.15
N LYS A 375 23.50 -7.63 22.13
CA LYS A 375 22.13 -7.78 22.64
C LYS A 375 21.13 -7.84 21.49
N PHE A 376 19.93 -8.32 21.79
CA PHE A 376 18.85 -8.47 20.82
C PHE A 376 17.56 -7.86 21.37
N ILE A 377 16.78 -7.29 20.46
CA ILE A 377 15.39 -6.88 20.64
C ILE A 377 14.64 -7.44 19.43
N GLY A 378 14.19 -8.69 19.54
CA GLY A 378 13.45 -9.40 18.49
C GLY A 378 11.95 -9.48 18.79
N GLU A 379 11.13 -9.47 17.74
CA GLU A 379 9.67 -9.62 17.88
C GLU A 379 9.30 -10.92 18.61
N GLU A 380 9.83 -12.06 18.17
CA GLU A 380 9.39 -13.36 18.67
C GLU A 380 10.04 -13.69 20.02
N GLU A 381 11.29 -13.25 20.24
CA GLU A 381 11.93 -13.32 21.56
C GLU A 381 11.17 -12.49 22.61
N GLN A 382 10.74 -11.27 22.26
CA GLN A 382 10.02 -10.41 23.20
C GLN A 382 8.57 -10.89 23.43
N ALA A 383 7.94 -11.54 22.45
CA ALA A 383 6.63 -12.17 22.64
C ALA A 383 6.69 -13.36 23.63
N GLU A 384 7.83 -14.04 23.73
CA GLU A 384 8.07 -15.13 24.69
C GLU A 384 8.52 -14.63 26.09
N SER A 385 8.95 -13.36 26.19
CA SER A 385 9.46 -12.74 27.41
C SER A 385 8.40 -11.88 28.12
N ASN A 386 8.33 -11.97 29.46
CA ASN A 386 7.51 -11.07 30.29
C ASN A 386 8.23 -9.77 30.70
N ILE A 387 9.43 -9.52 30.16
CA ILE A 387 10.27 -8.36 30.50
C ILE A 387 10.33 -7.43 29.29
N GLU A 388 9.99 -6.16 29.49
CA GLU A 388 10.16 -5.14 28.44
C GLU A 388 11.64 -5.04 28.04
N ALA A 389 11.91 -5.12 26.73
CA ALA A 389 13.25 -4.92 26.21
C ALA A 389 13.78 -3.53 26.59
N LEU A 390 15.05 -3.48 27.02
CA LEU A 390 15.73 -2.25 27.39
C LEU A 390 16.86 -1.96 26.40
N LEU A 391 16.79 -0.81 25.74
CA LEU A 391 17.89 -0.34 24.91
C LEU A 391 19.02 0.23 25.80
N THR A 392 20.17 -0.44 25.78
CA THR A 392 21.36 -0.07 26.56
C THR A 392 22.42 0.61 25.69
N ASN A 393 23.61 0.86 26.25
CA ASN A 393 24.72 1.40 25.46
C ASN A 393 25.43 0.32 24.63
N GLU A 394 25.23 -0.96 24.96
CA GLU A 394 25.82 -2.09 24.25
C GLU A 394 25.25 -2.20 22.82
N PRO A 395 26.05 -2.72 21.86
CA PRO A 395 25.53 -3.07 20.53
C PRO A 395 24.30 -3.96 20.64
N THR A 396 23.19 -3.47 20.12
CA THR A 396 21.88 -4.11 20.22
C THR A 396 21.25 -4.22 18.83
N TRP A 397 21.02 -5.45 18.37
CA TRP A 397 20.33 -5.74 17.12
C TRP A 397 18.83 -5.77 17.36
N ILE A 398 18.08 -5.01 16.56
CA ILE A 398 16.62 -4.87 16.65
C ILE A 398 16.04 -5.54 15.41
N ILE A 399 15.28 -6.61 15.58
CA ILE A 399 14.96 -7.57 14.52
C ILE A 399 13.45 -7.77 14.43
N ASP A 400 12.92 -7.55 13.22
CA ASP A 400 11.63 -8.09 12.81
C ASP A 400 11.91 -9.13 11.72
N PRO A 401 11.66 -10.42 12.00
CA PRO A 401 11.92 -11.48 11.03
C PRO A 401 10.99 -11.41 9.81
N ILE A 402 9.75 -10.95 9.96
CA ILE A 402 8.79 -10.73 8.88
C ILE A 402 7.86 -9.56 9.24
N ASP A 403 8.27 -8.33 8.95
CA ASP A 403 7.37 -7.17 9.02
C ASP A 403 6.33 -7.33 7.91
N GLY A 404 5.06 -7.37 8.30
CA GLY A 404 3.94 -7.70 7.41
C GLY A 404 3.64 -9.20 7.32
N THR A 405 3.71 -9.98 8.42
CA THR A 405 3.34 -11.41 8.45
C THR A 405 1.98 -11.69 7.82
N THR A 406 0.99 -10.81 7.99
CA THR A 406 -0.32 -10.97 7.32
C THR A 406 -0.20 -10.88 5.80
N ASN A 407 0.58 -9.94 5.26
CA ASN A 407 0.84 -9.84 3.83
C ASN A 407 1.54 -11.09 3.30
N PHE A 408 2.57 -11.57 4.02
CA PHE A 408 3.27 -12.81 3.72
C PHE A 408 2.33 -14.01 3.61
N MET A 409 1.42 -14.16 4.58
CA MET A 409 0.41 -15.21 4.60
C MET A 409 -0.61 -15.09 3.47
N LYS A 410 -0.95 -13.85 3.09
CA LYS A 410 -1.89 -13.51 2.00
C LYS A 410 -1.28 -13.51 0.60
N LYS A 411 0.00 -13.82 0.47
CA LYS A 411 0.74 -13.77 -0.80
C LYS A 411 0.73 -12.37 -1.43
N ILE A 412 0.70 -11.36 -0.56
CA ILE A 412 0.83 -9.95 -0.89
C ILE A 412 2.33 -9.60 -0.77
N PRO A 413 3.01 -9.15 -1.83
CA PRO A 413 4.47 -8.97 -1.86
C PRO A 413 4.95 -7.70 -1.12
N GLN A 414 4.29 -7.30 -0.03
CA GLN A 414 4.61 -6.16 0.83
C GLN A 414 4.96 -6.66 2.23
N ALA A 415 5.95 -7.55 2.32
CA ALA A 415 6.51 -8.02 3.58
C ALA A 415 8.04 -8.05 3.47
N CYS A 416 8.74 -7.91 4.59
CA CYS A 416 10.20 -7.83 4.57
C CYS A 416 10.85 -8.34 5.85
N ILE A 417 12.14 -8.63 5.76
CA ILE A 417 13.00 -8.84 6.94
C ILE A 417 13.58 -7.46 7.30
N SER A 418 13.44 -7.02 8.54
CA SER A 418 13.93 -5.72 9.03
C SER A 418 14.93 -5.91 10.15
N VAL A 419 16.16 -5.40 9.98
CA VAL A 419 17.20 -5.48 11.01
C VAL A 419 17.90 -4.14 11.17
N GLY A 420 17.78 -3.56 12.35
CA GLY A 420 18.52 -2.36 12.79
C GLY A 420 19.62 -2.73 13.78
N LEU A 421 20.69 -1.94 13.81
CA LEU A 421 21.70 -2.00 14.86
C LEU A 421 21.75 -0.65 15.59
N ALA A 422 21.66 -0.70 16.91
CA ALA A 422 21.87 0.43 17.78
C ALA A 422 23.16 0.26 18.60
N VAL A 423 23.99 1.30 18.65
CA VAL A 423 25.20 1.38 19.48
C VAL A 423 25.14 2.67 20.27
N ASN A 424 25.39 2.63 21.58
CA ASN A 424 25.20 3.78 22.46
C ASN A 424 23.79 4.40 22.33
N LYS A 425 22.76 3.55 22.18
CA LYS A 425 21.35 3.92 21.96
C LYS A 425 21.08 4.72 20.68
N GLN A 426 22.04 4.78 19.74
CA GLN A 426 21.86 5.42 18.45
C GLN A 426 21.81 4.37 17.36
N LEU A 427 20.85 4.47 16.44
CA LEU A 427 20.86 3.67 15.22
C LEU A 427 22.13 4.01 14.42
N VAL A 428 22.81 2.97 13.95
CA VAL A 428 24.05 3.08 13.19
C VAL A 428 24.03 2.30 11.88
N LEU A 429 23.15 1.30 11.75
CA LEU A 429 22.98 0.47 10.56
C LEU A 429 21.53 0.00 10.46
N GLY A 430 21.01 -0.06 9.23
CA GLY A 430 19.70 -0.66 8.93
C GLY A 430 19.74 -1.45 7.63
N ILE A 431 19.13 -2.64 7.63
CA ILE A 431 18.84 -3.42 6.43
C ILE A 431 17.37 -3.81 6.44
N VAL A 432 16.66 -3.51 5.35
CA VAL A 432 15.29 -3.99 5.10
C VAL A 432 15.31 -4.74 3.78
N TYR A 433 14.89 -6.02 3.80
CA TYR A 433 14.91 -6.86 2.60
C TYR A 433 13.54 -7.43 2.29
N ASN A 434 12.98 -7.06 1.14
CA ASN A 434 11.81 -7.70 0.55
C ASN A 434 12.29 -8.66 -0.57
N PRO A 435 12.32 -9.98 -0.30
CA PRO A 435 12.85 -10.96 -1.25
C PRO A 435 11.88 -11.27 -2.40
N MET A 436 10.59 -10.96 -2.25
CA MET A 436 9.58 -11.15 -3.30
C MET A 436 9.71 -10.11 -4.41
N LEU A 437 10.10 -8.89 -4.06
CA LEU A 437 10.35 -7.79 -5.00
C LEU A 437 11.85 -7.59 -5.32
N ASN A 438 12.73 -8.39 -4.69
CA ASN A 438 14.18 -8.23 -4.77
C ASN A 438 14.61 -6.80 -4.43
N GLU A 439 14.10 -6.26 -3.33
CA GLU A 439 14.41 -4.92 -2.84
C GLU A 439 15.20 -5.01 -1.53
N LEU A 440 16.51 -4.81 -1.61
CA LEU A 440 17.42 -4.74 -0.46
C LEU A 440 17.77 -3.29 -0.17
N PHE A 441 17.09 -2.71 0.83
CA PHE A 441 17.40 -1.39 1.36
C PHE A 441 18.48 -1.49 2.43
N THR A 442 19.48 -0.61 2.36
CA THR A 442 20.60 -0.59 3.31
C THR A 442 21.00 0.84 3.65
N ALA A 443 21.41 1.04 4.88
CA ALA A 443 22.01 2.29 5.32
C ALA A 443 23.05 2.06 6.42
N LYS A 444 24.13 2.84 6.36
CA LYS A 444 25.13 2.97 7.40
C LYS A 444 25.24 4.45 7.75
N LYS A 445 25.33 4.76 9.03
CA LYS A 445 25.36 6.15 9.50
C LYS A 445 26.46 6.95 8.81
N GLY A 446 26.11 8.08 8.20
CA GLY A 446 27.01 8.97 7.47
C GLY A 446 27.45 8.49 6.07
N HIS A 447 26.87 7.41 5.55
CA HIS A 447 27.25 6.82 4.26
C HIS A 447 26.12 6.87 3.22
N GLY A 448 24.94 7.37 3.59
CA GLY A 448 23.77 7.37 2.72
C GLY A 448 22.97 6.08 2.76
N ALA A 449 21.87 6.07 2.03
CA ALA A 449 20.97 4.94 1.88
C ALA A 449 20.99 4.40 0.44
N PHE A 450 20.81 3.08 0.30
CA PHE A 450 20.91 2.38 -0.97
C PHE A 450 19.78 1.36 -1.14
N LEU A 451 19.28 1.22 -2.36
CA LEU A 451 18.42 0.13 -2.82
C LEU A 451 19.22 -0.71 -3.81
N ASN A 452 19.47 -1.99 -3.49
CA ASN A 452 20.22 -2.91 -4.34
C ASN A 452 21.61 -2.38 -4.75
N GLY A 453 22.25 -1.59 -3.89
CA GLY A 453 23.56 -0.97 -4.13
C GLY A 453 23.51 0.39 -4.84
N GLU A 454 22.36 0.79 -5.38
CA GLU A 454 22.16 2.12 -5.98
C GLU A 454 21.69 3.11 -4.92
N GLN A 455 22.28 4.31 -4.92
CA GLN A 455 21.96 5.34 -3.91
C GLN A 455 20.53 5.85 -4.09
N ILE A 456 19.80 6.01 -2.99
CA ILE A 456 18.44 6.54 -2.95
C ILE A 456 18.36 7.84 -2.16
N HIS A 457 17.34 8.64 -2.44
CA HIS A 457 17.05 9.89 -1.76
C HIS A 457 15.56 10.04 -1.52
N ALA A 458 15.22 10.61 -0.37
CA ALA A 458 13.84 11.03 -0.13
C ALA A 458 13.43 12.10 -1.14
N SER A 459 12.13 12.23 -1.38
CA SER A 459 11.61 13.25 -2.30
C SER A 459 11.91 14.68 -1.78
N ARG A 460 11.62 15.69 -2.59
CA ARG A 460 11.76 17.11 -2.19
C ARG A 460 10.42 17.80 -2.02
N ILE A 461 9.38 17.02 -1.72
CA ILE A 461 8.03 17.56 -1.53
C ILE A 461 7.97 18.34 -0.22
N CYS A 462 7.57 19.60 -0.31
CA CYS A 462 7.48 20.52 0.83
C CYS A 462 6.05 20.83 1.26
N ASP A 463 5.05 20.67 0.40
CA ASP A 463 3.63 20.96 0.70
C ASP A 463 2.85 19.65 0.84
N ILE A 464 2.04 19.55 1.90
CA ILE A 464 1.19 18.38 2.13
C ILE A 464 0.25 18.11 0.95
N LYS A 465 -0.16 19.14 0.19
CA LYS A 465 -1.05 18.98 -0.98
C LYS A 465 -0.47 18.13 -2.10
N ASP A 466 0.85 18.09 -2.21
CA ASP A 466 1.59 17.31 -3.22
C ASP A 466 2.08 15.96 -2.64
N CYS A 467 1.73 15.67 -1.38
CA CYS A 467 2.19 14.49 -0.65
C CYS A 467 1.35 13.26 -1.00
N VAL A 468 2.03 12.15 -1.30
CA VAL A 468 1.50 10.79 -1.13
C VAL A 468 1.86 10.33 0.28
N LEU A 469 0.84 10.27 1.15
CA LEU A 469 1.00 9.94 2.56
C LEU A 469 0.77 8.45 2.80
N GLY A 470 1.81 7.76 3.27
CA GLY A 470 1.65 6.47 3.91
C GLY A 470 0.98 6.64 5.30
N TYR A 471 0.03 5.78 5.63
CA TYR A 471 -0.51 5.70 6.98
C TYR A 471 -0.97 4.28 7.29
N GLU A 472 -0.98 3.92 8.57
CA GLU A 472 -1.70 2.75 9.06
C GLU A 472 -2.38 3.10 10.39
N ILE A 473 -3.46 2.38 10.73
CA ILE A 473 -4.09 2.49 12.06
C ILE A 473 -3.81 1.20 12.81
N SER A 474 -2.63 1.12 13.43
CA SER A 474 -2.30 0.03 14.36
C SER A 474 -3.32 -0.03 15.49
N LEU A 475 -3.64 -1.25 15.95
CA LEU A 475 -4.55 -1.49 17.06
C LEU A 475 -5.92 -0.80 16.92
N ILE A 476 -6.44 -0.72 15.69
CA ILE A 476 -7.75 -0.11 15.39
C ILE A 476 -8.94 -0.73 16.15
N HIS A 477 -8.73 -1.91 16.73
CA HIS A 477 -9.70 -2.58 17.60
C HIS A 477 -9.78 -1.94 19.00
N ASP A 478 -8.70 -1.31 19.51
CA ASP A 478 -8.75 -0.51 20.73
C ASP A 478 -9.40 0.85 20.42
N LYS A 479 -10.56 1.09 21.02
CA LYS A 479 -11.34 2.32 20.86
C LYS A 479 -10.53 3.60 21.13
N ARG A 480 -9.61 3.59 22.10
CA ARG A 480 -8.80 4.76 22.47
C ARG A 480 -7.81 5.12 21.36
N VAL A 481 -7.15 4.11 20.79
CA VAL A 481 -6.19 4.26 19.68
C VAL A 481 -6.92 4.64 18.40
N ARG A 482 -7.98 3.89 18.06
CA ARG A 482 -8.81 4.09 16.88
C ARG A 482 -9.36 5.51 16.78
N ASP A 483 -10.06 5.99 17.80
CA ASP A 483 -10.77 7.26 17.71
C ASP A 483 -9.80 8.46 17.60
N LYS A 484 -8.57 8.32 18.12
CA LYS A 484 -7.46 9.28 17.96
C LYS A 484 -6.94 9.24 16.51
N ASN A 485 -6.58 8.06 16.01
CA ASN A 485 -5.92 7.90 14.72
C ASN A 485 -6.85 8.14 13.52
N VAL A 486 -8.13 7.76 13.60
CA VAL A 486 -9.13 8.08 12.55
C VAL A 486 -9.28 9.60 12.38
N LYS A 487 -9.26 10.37 13.47
CA LYS A 487 -9.32 11.85 13.40
C LYS A 487 -8.06 12.45 12.77
N ARG A 488 -6.88 11.89 13.08
CA ARG A 488 -5.62 12.31 12.44
C ARG A 488 -5.64 12.02 10.95
N ILE A 489 -6.02 10.82 10.54
CA ILE A 489 -6.10 10.45 9.12
C ILE A 489 -7.05 11.36 8.38
N TYR A 490 -8.23 11.67 8.93
CA TYR A 490 -9.10 12.67 8.31
C TYR A 490 -8.37 14.00 8.06
N LYS A 491 -7.63 14.48 9.07
CA LYS A 491 -6.93 15.77 8.97
C LYS A 491 -5.78 15.74 7.98
N LEU A 492 -5.01 14.65 7.92
CA LEU A 492 -3.88 14.53 7.02
C LEU A 492 -4.34 14.21 5.59
N ALA A 493 -5.16 13.17 5.43
CA ALA A 493 -5.60 12.65 4.14
C ALA A 493 -6.54 13.60 3.37
N SER A 494 -7.25 14.50 4.06
CA SER A 494 -8.03 15.56 3.39
C SER A 494 -7.17 16.68 2.78
N ASN A 495 -5.88 16.72 3.10
CA ASN A 495 -4.96 17.76 2.65
C ASN A 495 -3.84 17.23 1.75
N CYS A 496 -3.81 15.93 1.42
CA CYS A 496 -2.78 15.33 0.59
C CYS A 496 -3.29 14.78 -0.74
N THR A 497 -2.40 14.56 -1.71
CA THR A 497 -2.75 14.06 -3.06
C THR A 497 -3.39 12.68 -2.99
N GLY A 498 -2.89 11.83 -2.10
CA GLY A 498 -3.42 10.50 -1.91
C GLY A 498 -2.74 9.79 -0.74
N THR A 499 -3.33 8.67 -0.34
CA THR A 499 -2.84 7.90 0.80
C THR A 499 -2.54 6.46 0.43
N ARG A 500 -1.64 5.81 1.19
CA ARG A 500 -1.30 4.39 1.04
C ARG A 500 -1.24 3.72 2.41
N CYS A 501 -1.67 2.47 2.46
CA CYS A 501 -1.58 1.60 3.64
C CYS A 501 -1.16 0.21 3.12
N ILE A 502 0.14 -0.08 3.19
CA ILE A 502 0.72 -1.30 2.61
C ILE A 502 0.93 -2.43 3.62
N GLY A 503 0.72 -2.18 4.92
CA GLY A 503 0.76 -3.21 5.96
C GLY A 503 2.17 -3.69 6.32
N SER A 504 3.15 -2.80 6.20
CA SER A 504 4.55 -3.01 6.57
C SER A 504 5.16 -1.65 6.87
N ALA A 505 5.51 -1.43 8.14
CA ALA A 505 6.02 -0.15 8.60
C ALA A 505 7.46 0.07 8.12
N ALA A 506 8.27 -0.99 8.08
CA ALA A 506 9.65 -0.92 7.63
C ALA A 506 9.73 -0.60 6.13
N LEU A 507 8.90 -1.24 5.29
CA LEU A 507 8.81 -0.90 3.86
C LEU A 507 8.22 0.49 3.65
N SER A 508 7.24 0.90 4.44
CA SER A 508 6.66 2.26 4.33
C SER A 508 7.73 3.34 4.56
N LEU A 509 8.60 3.17 5.56
CA LEU A 509 9.74 4.07 5.79
C LEU A 509 10.75 4.04 4.64
N CYS A 510 11.07 2.85 4.11
CA CYS A 510 11.95 2.71 2.95
C CYS A 510 11.36 3.38 1.69
N TYR A 511 10.03 3.33 1.53
CA TYR A 511 9.33 3.99 0.43
C TYR A 511 9.33 5.52 0.58
N VAL A 512 9.33 6.07 1.80
CA VAL A 512 9.65 7.50 2.00
C VAL A 512 11.11 7.77 1.63
N ALA A 513 12.03 6.90 2.04
CA ALA A 513 13.47 7.04 1.81
C ALA A 513 13.85 7.04 0.32
N MET A 514 13.06 6.41 -0.54
CA MET A 514 13.27 6.42 -2.00
C MET A 514 12.28 7.34 -2.76
N GLY A 515 11.43 8.09 -2.05
CA GLY A 515 10.49 9.04 -2.64
C GLY A 515 9.26 8.42 -3.33
N ARG A 516 8.95 7.14 -3.07
CA ARG A 516 7.67 6.51 -3.45
C ARG A 516 6.52 7.05 -2.60
N PHE A 517 6.76 7.22 -1.31
CA PHE A 517 5.95 8.02 -0.41
C PHE A 517 6.67 9.34 -0.14
N ASP A 518 5.94 10.38 0.24
CA ASP A 518 6.53 11.65 0.65
C ASP A 518 6.55 11.82 2.17
N ALA A 519 5.62 11.13 2.85
CA ALA A 519 5.59 11.01 4.29
C ALA A 519 4.94 9.69 4.71
N TYR A 520 5.19 9.28 5.95
CA TYR A 520 4.59 8.14 6.62
C TYR A 520 4.26 8.51 8.06
N HIS A 521 3.02 8.31 8.48
CA HIS A 521 2.61 8.51 9.88
C HIS A 521 2.15 7.18 10.48
N ILE A 522 2.74 6.80 11.62
CA ILE A 522 2.36 5.60 12.35
C ILE A 522 2.56 5.76 13.85
N GLU A 523 1.69 5.13 14.64
CA GLU A 523 1.77 5.10 16.10
C GLU A 523 1.47 3.70 16.64
N ASP A 524 1.80 3.50 17.91
CA ASP A 524 1.41 2.32 18.68
C ASP A 524 2.04 1.00 18.14
N LEU A 525 3.25 1.12 17.57
CA LEU A 525 4.10 0.03 17.07
C LEU A 525 5.17 -0.44 18.09
N LYS A 526 6.07 -1.30 17.64
CA LYS A 526 7.23 -1.83 18.35
C LYS A 526 8.55 -1.35 17.73
N PRO A 527 9.67 -1.42 18.47
CA PRO A 527 10.95 -0.88 18.01
C PRO A 527 11.46 -1.54 16.72
N TRP A 528 11.22 -2.85 16.54
CA TRP A 528 11.67 -3.62 15.38
C TRP A 528 10.97 -3.23 14.08
N ASP A 529 9.70 -2.83 14.15
CA ASP A 529 8.92 -2.35 13.01
C ASP A 529 9.54 -1.11 12.33
N ILE A 530 10.33 -0.31 13.08
CA ILE A 530 10.78 1.02 12.63
C ILE A 530 12.29 1.21 12.61
N ALA A 531 13.06 0.42 13.37
CA ALA A 531 14.47 0.73 13.63
C ALA A 531 15.31 0.77 12.35
N ALA A 532 15.19 -0.24 11.49
CA ALA A 532 15.94 -0.28 10.24
C ALA A 532 15.46 0.81 9.26
N GLY A 533 14.14 0.92 9.07
CA GLY A 533 13.54 1.91 8.17
C GLY A 533 13.86 3.36 8.58
N ALA A 534 13.92 3.66 9.88
CA ALA A 534 14.20 5.00 10.39
C ALA A 534 15.59 5.50 9.99
N ILE A 535 16.64 4.68 10.19
CA ILE A 535 17.98 5.07 9.78
C ILE A 535 18.15 5.10 8.26
N ILE A 536 17.47 4.21 7.54
CA ILE A 536 17.44 4.25 6.06
C ILE A 536 16.85 5.59 5.59
N LEU A 537 15.75 6.05 6.20
CA LEU A 537 15.15 7.35 5.86
C LEU A 537 16.05 8.54 6.24
N GLU A 538 16.65 8.55 7.43
CA GLU A 538 17.57 9.62 7.83
C GLU A 538 18.77 9.71 6.87
N GLU A 539 19.37 8.59 6.49
CA GLU A 539 20.51 8.54 5.58
C GLU A 539 20.14 8.84 4.12
N ALA A 540 18.88 8.65 3.72
CA ALA A 540 18.36 9.11 2.43
C ALA A 540 18.11 10.63 2.38
N GLY A 541 18.32 11.35 3.49
CA GLY A 541 18.09 12.80 3.61
C GLY A 541 16.68 13.19 4.06
N GLY A 542 15.86 12.22 4.47
CA GLY A 542 14.57 12.48 5.10
C GLY A 542 14.69 12.78 6.60
N LEU A 543 13.53 12.97 7.23
CA LEU A 543 13.42 13.23 8.67
C LEU A 543 12.58 12.14 9.33
N VAL A 544 13.01 11.76 10.53
CA VAL A 544 12.24 10.92 11.44
C VAL A 544 12.05 11.66 12.75
N THR A 545 10.81 11.97 13.08
CA THR A 545 10.43 12.65 14.32
C THR A 545 9.41 11.80 15.07
N ASN A 546 9.20 12.09 16.35
CA ASN A 546 7.99 11.61 16.99
C ASN A 546 6.73 12.27 16.38
N SER A 547 5.54 11.74 16.66
CA SER A 547 4.27 12.25 16.13
C SER A 547 3.84 13.66 16.61
N TYR A 548 4.70 14.34 17.36
CA TYR A 548 4.55 15.74 17.79
C TYR A 548 5.70 16.62 17.26
N GLY A 549 6.50 16.13 16.31
CA GLY A 549 7.62 16.86 15.69
C GLY A 549 8.90 16.92 16.53
N GLY A 550 8.96 16.22 17.66
CA GLY A 550 10.15 16.15 18.51
C GLY A 550 11.09 14.99 18.16
N GLU A 551 12.14 14.81 18.97
CA GLU A 551 13.07 13.68 18.82
C GLU A 551 12.35 12.33 18.96
N LEU A 552 12.69 11.38 18.09
CA LEU A 552 12.15 10.03 18.15
C LEU A 552 12.75 9.26 19.33
N ASN A 553 11.88 8.64 20.12
CA ASN A 553 12.28 7.55 21.02
C ASN A 553 11.98 6.22 20.34
N ILE A 554 13.00 5.49 19.93
CA ILE A 554 12.86 4.19 19.24
C ILE A 554 12.07 3.17 20.09
N MET A 555 12.19 3.24 21.42
CA MET A 555 11.46 2.37 22.34
C MET A 555 9.98 2.75 22.51
N LYS A 556 9.55 3.89 21.92
CA LYS A 556 8.16 4.37 21.87
C LYS A 556 7.87 4.90 20.46
N PRO A 557 7.69 4.00 19.47
CA PRO A 557 7.75 4.30 18.04
C PRO A 557 6.47 4.94 17.51
N ASN A 558 6.12 6.09 18.08
CA ASN A 558 5.10 6.99 17.55
C ASN A 558 5.82 8.00 16.67
N LEU A 559 5.75 7.86 15.35
CA LEU A 559 6.62 8.60 14.44
C LEU A 559 5.92 9.22 13.24
N ILE A 560 6.58 10.26 12.74
CA ILE A 560 6.41 10.81 11.40
C ILE A 560 7.75 10.62 10.68
N GLY A 561 7.71 9.88 9.58
CA GLY A 561 8.76 9.90 8.56
C GLY A 561 8.37 10.86 7.46
N SER A 562 9.23 11.79 7.07
CA SER A 562 8.91 12.78 6.04
C SER A 562 10.10 13.10 5.16
N SER A 563 9.83 13.40 3.90
CA SER A 563 10.86 13.73 2.91
C SER A 563 11.59 15.06 3.18
N THR A 564 10.90 16.06 3.72
CA THR A 564 11.46 17.39 4.02
C THR A 564 11.01 17.92 5.39
N LEU A 565 11.74 18.92 5.91
CA LEU A 565 11.40 19.58 7.18
C LEU A 565 10.10 20.38 7.04
N GLU A 566 9.91 21.05 5.90
CA GLU A 566 8.72 21.85 5.59
C GLU A 566 7.46 20.99 5.58
N LEU A 567 7.54 19.78 5.01
CA LEU A 567 6.45 18.82 5.05
C LEU A 567 6.24 18.29 6.48
N ASN A 568 7.32 17.95 7.21
CA ASN A 568 7.23 17.50 8.59
C ASN A 568 6.45 18.48 9.49
N GLN A 569 6.68 19.79 9.32
CA GLN A 569 6.03 20.84 10.11
C GLN A 569 4.52 20.98 9.84
N GLN A 570 4.03 20.42 8.73
CA GLN A 570 2.61 20.45 8.37
C GLN A 570 1.84 19.21 8.84
N LEU A 571 2.54 18.12 9.17
CA LEU A 571 2.00 16.85 9.66
C LEU A 571 1.81 16.90 11.18
#